data_AF-A0A966MHT8-F1
#
_entry.id   AF-A0A966MHT8-F1
#
_cell.length_a   1.000
_cell.length_b   1.000
_cell.length_c   1.000
_cell.angle_alpha   90.00
_cell.angle_beta   90.00
_cell.angle_gamma   90.00
#
_symmetry.space_group_name_H-M   'P 1'
#
loop_
_entity.id
_entity.type
_entity.pdbx_description
1 polymer ?
#
loop_
_entity_poly.entity_id
_entity_poly.type
_entity_poly.pdbx_seq_one_letter_code
_entity_poly.pdbx_strand_id
1 'polypeptide(L)'
;IRVHMAHIGHGVIGDPLYGRAPRAGQMPDNLARTGLSQMRAFGRQALHAAHLGFAHPITGEPLEFATPLPDDMAALLALMDRTVSDRATGKTHPSE
;
A
#
# COMPACT_ATOMS: atom_id res chain seq x y z
N ILE A 1 10.94 7.29 -5.88
CA ILE A 1 10.10 6.11 -5.52
C ILE A 1 8.89 5.98 -6.44
N ARG A 2 7.89 6.88 -6.36
CA ARG A 2 6.62 6.81 -7.12
C ARG A 2 6.78 6.52 -8.63
N VAL A 3 7.55 7.36 -9.33
CA VAL A 3 7.80 7.18 -10.78
C VAL A 3 8.55 5.90 -11.11
N HIS A 4 9.52 5.50 -10.28
CA HIS A 4 10.30 4.28 -10.51
C HIS A 4 9.42 3.04 -10.34
N MET A 5 8.59 3.01 -9.30
CA MET A 5 7.61 1.95 -9.07
C MET A 5 6.61 1.84 -10.22
N ALA A 6 6.11 2.97 -10.73
CA ALA A 6 5.25 2.98 -11.91
C ALA A 6 5.98 2.54 -13.20
N HIS A 7 7.24 2.95 -13.38
CA HIS A 7 8.05 2.59 -14.55
C HIS A 7 8.25 1.07 -14.68
N ILE A 8 8.43 0.38 -13.56
CA ILE A 8 8.57 -1.09 -13.53
C ILE A 8 7.22 -1.83 -13.52
N GLY A 9 6.09 -1.14 -13.69
CA GLY A 9 4.76 -1.73 -13.71
C GLY A 9 4.12 -1.97 -12.34
N HIS A 10 4.74 -1.53 -11.25
CA HIS A 10 4.28 -1.72 -9.87
C HIS A 10 3.95 -0.38 -9.19
N GLY A 11 3.04 0.40 -9.78
CA GLY A 11 2.66 1.72 -9.26
C GLY A 11 2.16 1.69 -7.81
N VAL A 12 2.44 2.77 -7.06
CA VAL A 12 2.02 2.89 -5.66
C VAL A 12 0.50 2.99 -5.54
N ILE A 13 -0.09 2.27 -4.59
CA ILE A 13 -1.53 2.31 -4.30
C ILE A 13 -1.94 3.73 -3.89
N GLY A 14 -3.07 4.22 -4.41
CA GLY A 14 -3.60 5.55 -4.10
C GLY A 14 -2.79 6.72 -4.66
N ASP A 15 -1.79 6.47 -5.52
CA ASP A 15 -1.08 7.53 -6.22
C ASP A 15 -1.95 8.12 -7.35
N PRO A 16 -2.36 9.40 -7.27
CA PRO A 16 -3.28 9.99 -8.25
C PRO A 16 -2.62 10.29 -9.61
N LEU A 17 -1.28 10.33 -9.67
CA LEU A 17 -0.55 10.74 -10.88
C LEU A 17 0.08 9.55 -11.61
N TYR A 18 0.76 8.67 -10.87
CA TYR A 18 1.49 7.53 -11.44
C TYR A 18 0.85 6.17 -11.12
N GLY A 19 -0.19 6.15 -10.28
CA GLY A 19 -0.86 4.93 -9.84
C GLY A 19 -1.67 4.30 -10.97
N ARG A 20 -1.06 3.41 -11.74
CA ARG A 20 -1.76 2.60 -12.74
C ARG A 20 -2.32 1.34 -12.08
N ALA A 21 -3.51 1.44 -11.49
CA ALA A 21 -4.16 0.28 -10.89
C ALA A 21 -4.47 -0.79 -11.97
N PRO A 22 -4.30 -2.09 -11.66
CA PRO A 22 -4.84 -3.16 -12.49
C PRO A 22 -6.32 -2.94 -12.77
N ARG A 23 -6.80 -3.28 -13.97
CA ARG A 23 -8.23 -3.19 -14.28
C ARG A 23 -8.97 -4.32 -13.57
N ALA A 24 -10.18 -4.08 -13.08
CA ALA A 24 -11.01 -5.12 -12.46
C ALA A 24 -11.19 -6.36 -13.36
N GLY A 25 -11.23 -6.16 -14.69
CA GLY A 25 -11.30 -7.26 -15.66
C GLY A 25 -10.04 -8.11 -15.81
N GLN A 26 -8.92 -7.73 -15.18
CA GLN A 26 -7.67 -8.51 -15.15
C GLN A 26 -7.57 -9.41 -13.91
N MET A 27 -8.55 -9.33 -13.00
CA MET A 27 -8.53 -10.12 -11.77
C MET A 27 -9.09 -11.52 -12.00
N PRO A 28 -8.44 -12.56 -11.47
CA PRO A 28 -8.78 -13.96 -11.73
C PRO A 28 -10.12 -14.39 -11.12
N ASP A 29 -10.56 -13.74 -10.05
CA ASP A 29 -11.73 -14.13 -9.26
C ASP A 29 -12.45 -12.90 -8.64
N ASN A 30 -13.67 -13.12 -8.12
CA ASN A 30 -14.48 -12.04 -7.52
C ASN A 30 -13.87 -11.47 -6.23
N LEU A 31 -13.15 -12.29 -5.46
CA LEU A 31 -12.50 -11.86 -4.23
C LEU A 31 -11.34 -10.90 -4.53
N ALA A 32 -10.52 -11.20 -5.54
CA ALA A 32 -9.47 -10.32 -6.04
C ALA A 32 -10.04 -9.00 -6.57
N ARG A 33 -11.19 -9.03 -7.26
CA ARG A 33 -11.87 -7.79 -7.71
C ARG A 33 -12.34 -6.94 -6.55
N THR A 34 -12.89 -7.56 -5.52
CA THR A 34 -13.41 -6.87 -4.32
C THR A 34 -12.25 -6.30 -3.50
N GLY A 35 -11.21 -7.07 -3.24
CA GLY A 35 -10.01 -6.57 -2.56
C GLY A 35 -9.36 -5.42 -3.32
N LEU A 36 -9.25 -5.53 -4.65
CA LEU A 36 -8.72 -4.45 -5.48
C LEU A 36 -9.57 -3.17 -5.42
N SER A 37 -10.91 -3.26 -5.43
CA SER A 37 -11.76 -2.08 -5.33
C SER A 37 -11.61 -1.39 -3.98
N GLN A 38 -11.51 -2.16 -2.89
CA GLN A 38 -11.27 -1.64 -1.55
C GLN A 38 -9.88 -0.99 -1.42
N MET A 39 -8.83 -1.60 -1.99
CA MET A 39 -7.49 -1.01 -2.02
C MET A 39 -7.45 0.30 -2.84
N ARG A 40 -8.25 0.40 -3.92
CA ARG A 40 -8.37 1.62 -4.73
C ARG A 40 -9.08 2.77 -4.01
N ALA A 41 -9.86 2.50 -2.97
CA ALA A 41 -10.47 3.54 -2.15
C ALA A 41 -9.46 4.24 -1.24
N PHE A 42 -8.22 3.75 -1.16
CA PHE A 42 -7.16 4.39 -0.38
C PHE A 42 -6.78 5.76 -0.99
N GLY A 43 -7.12 6.83 -0.28
CA GLY A 43 -7.20 8.20 -0.82
C GLY A 43 -5.87 8.95 -0.98
N ARG A 44 -4.72 8.32 -0.71
CA ARG A 44 -3.39 8.93 -0.87
C ARG A 44 -2.36 7.88 -1.27
N GLN A 45 -1.18 8.32 -1.70
CA GLN A 45 -0.07 7.40 -1.94
C GLN A 45 0.23 6.56 -0.69
N ALA A 46 0.20 5.24 -0.83
CA ALA A 46 0.67 4.29 0.17
C ALA A 46 2.21 4.34 0.24
N LEU A 47 2.75 5.51 0.62
CA LEU A 47 4.18 5.78 0.81
C LEU A 47 4.41 6.46 2.16
N HIS A 48 5.31 5.91 2.97
CA HIS A 48 5.64 6.38 4.32
C HIS A 48 7.15 6.46 4.53
N ALA A 49 7.62 7.56 5.10
CA ALA A 49 9.02 7.74 5.49
C ALA A 49 9.20 7.26 6.93
N ALA A 50 9.42 5.96 7.10
CA ALA A 50 9.46 5.32 8.41
C ALA A 50 10.69 5.71 9.25
N HIS A 51 11.82 5.99 8.59
CA HIS A 51 13.09 6.28 9.24
C HIS A 51 13.84 7.40 8.52
N LEU A 52 14.47 8.29 9.29
CA LEU A 52 15.34 9.35 8.81
C LEU A 52 16.62 9.33 9.66
N GLY A 53 17.77 9.20 9.01
CA GLY A 53 19.07 9.27 9.67
C GLY A 53 20.00 10.23 8.93
N PHE A 54 20.71 11.09 9.66
CA PHE A 54 21.71 12.01 9.11
C PHE A 54 22.68 12.49 10.20
N ALA A 55 23.85 12.98 9.79
CA ALA A 55 24.80 13.62 10.71
C ALA A 55 24.32 15.03 11.07
N HIS A 56 24.34 15.38 12.35
CA HIS A 56 23.95 16.73 12.79
C HIS A 56 24.85 17.79 12.11
N PRO A 57 24.27 18.82 11.48
CA PRO A 57 25.02 19.72 10.59
C PRO A 57 26.08 20.57 11.30
N ILE A 58 26.03 20.69 12.63
CA ILE A 58 26.99 21.46 13.42
C ILE A 58 27.97 20.54 14.17
N THR A 59 27.45 19.48 14.80
CA THR A 59 28.25 18.63 15.71
C THR A 59 28.81 17.39 15.01
N GLY A 60 28.27 17.00 13.85
CA GLY A 60 28.66 15.78 13.13
C GLY A 60 28.13 14.49 13.75
N GLU A 61 27.51 14.54 14.93
CA GLU A 61 26.97 13.38 15.63
C GLU A 61 25.82 12.73 14.83
N PRO A 62 25.71 11.39 14.81
CA PRO A 62 24.63 10.71 14.12
C PRO A 62 23.29 10.98 14.81
N LEU A 63 22.28 11.37 14.03
CA LEU A 63 20.90 11.50 14.47
C LEU A 63 20.03 10.49 13.74
N GLU A 64 19.09 9.89 14.48
CA GLU A 64 18.11 8.94 13.95
C GLU A 64 16.72 9.30 14.46
N PHE A 65 15.75 9.22 13.55
CA PHE A 65 14.35 9.49 13.81
C PHE A 65 13.52 8.36 13.19
N ALA A 66 12.55 7.85 13.94
CA ALA A 66 11.61 6.84 13.48
C ALA A 66 10.17 7.30 13.71
N THR A 67 9.27 6.89 12.83
CA THR A 67 7.83 7.12 12.99
C THR A 67 7.05 5.83 12.77
N PRO A 68 6.01 5.56 13.60
CA PRO A 68 5.20 4.37 13.44
C PRO A 68 4.48 4.38 12.09
N LEU A 69 4.04 3.19 11.64
CA LEU A 69 3.21 3.09 10.46
C LEU A 69 1.87 3.82 10.72
N PRO A 70 1.44 4.71 9.81
CA PRO A 70 0.15 5.39 9.94
C PRO A 70 -1.03 4.41 9.97
N ASP A 71 -2.07 4.73 10.75
CA ASP A 71 -3.23 3.86 10.97
C ASP A 71 -3.95 3.47 9.67
N ASP A 72 -4.03 4.41 8.71
CA ASP A 72 -4.65 4.17 7.42
C ASP A 72 -3.90 3.09 6.60
N MET A 73 -2.56 3.10 6.64
CA MET A 73 -1.73 2.08 6.01
C MET A 73 -1.78 0.75 6.76
N ALA A 74 -1.84 0.78 8.09
CA ALA A 74 -2.04 -0.44 8.88
C ALA A 74 -3.37 -1.12 8.52
N ALA A 75 -4.44 -0.32 8.37
CA ALA A 75 -5.74 -0.82 7.91
C ALA A 75 -5.69 -1.37 6.46
N LEU A 76 -4.93 -0.72 5.57
CA LEU A 76 -4.70 -1.21 4.21
C LEU A 76 -3.96 -2.56 4.19
N LEU A 77 -2.92 -2.74 5.00
CA LEU A 77 -2.21 -4.02 5.12
C LEU A 77 -3.13 -5.12 5.64
N ALA A 78 -3.89 -4.84 6.69
CA ALA A 78 -4.85 -5.81 7.23
C ALA A 78 -5.92 -6.22 6.21
N LEU A 79 -6.36 -5.28 5.36
CA LEU A 79 -7.26 -5.58 4.24
C LEU A 79 -6.61 -6.52 3.20
N MET A 80 -5.35 -6.27 2.86
CA MET A 80 -4.59 -7.11 1.92
C MET A 80 -4.42 -8.53 2.47
N ASP A 81 -4.03 -8.65 3.74
CA ASP A 81 -3.84 -9.96 4.39
C ASP A 81 -5.14 -10.77 4.43
N ARG A 82 -6.26 -10.14 4.78
CA ARG A 82 -7.59 -10.78 4.72
C ARG A 82 -7.92 -11.22 3.30
N THR A 83 -7.74 -10.36 2.30
CA THR A 83 -8.02 -10.68 0.90
C THR A 83 -7.21 -11.90 0.44
N VAL A 84 -5.93 -11.97 0.80
CA VAL A 84 -5.05 -13.10 0.44
C VAL A 84 -5.48 -14.38 1.15
N SER A 85 -5.80 -14.29 2.45
CA SER A 85 -6.26 -15.43 3.27
C SER A 85 -7.60 -15.99 2.78
N ASP A 86 -8.57 -15.13 2.48
CA ASP A 86 -9.89 -15.52 1.97
C ASP A 86 -9.78 -16.21 0.61
N ARG A 87 -8.90 -15.70 -0.26
CA ARG A 87 -8.60 -16.33 -1.56
C ARG A 87 -7.92 -17.68 -1.42
N ALA A 88 -7.04 -17.84 -0.44
CA ALA A 88 -6.38 -19.13 -0.18
C ALA A 88 -7.33 -20.18 0.41
N THR A 89 -8.32 -19.75 1.21
CA THR A 89 -9.24 -20.65 1.92
C THR A 89 -10.59 -20.84 1.22
N GLY A 90 -10.87 -20.08 0.15
CA GLY A 90 -12.15 -20.13 -0.56
C GLY A 90 -13.33 -19.58 0.26
N LYS A 91 -13.06 -18.92 1.38
CA LYS A 91 -14.11 -18.32 2.22
C LYS A 91 -14.65 -17.08 1.54
N THR A 92 -15.96 -17.04 1.38
CA THR A 92 -16.69 -15.83 0.95
C THR A 92 -17.39 -15.27 2.18
N HIS A 93 -16.93 -14.12 2.66
CA HIS A 93 -17.68 -13.37 3.66
C HIS A 93 -18.83 -12.62 2.97
N PRO A 94 -20.07 -12.73 3.46
CA PRO A 94 -21.18 -11.97 2.90
C PRO A 94 -20.91 -10.48 3.15
N SER A 95 -21.04 -9.70 2.08
CA SER A 95 -21.11 -8.24 2.13
C SER A 95 -22.31 -7.81 2.97
N GLU A 96 -22.04 -7.21 4.14
CA GLU A 96 -22.97 -6.30 4.82
C GLU A 96 -23.10 -4.98 4.05
#